data_AF-A0A8T7GRT8-F1
#
_entry.id   AF-A0A8T7GRT8-F1
#
_cell.length_a   1.000
_cell.length_b   1.000
_cell.length_c   1.000
_cell.angle_alpha   90.00
_cell.angle_beta   90.00
_cell.angle_gamma   90.00
#
_symmetry.space_group_name_H-M   'P 1'
#
loop_
_entity.id
_entity.type
_entity.pdbx_description
1 polymer ?
#
loop_
_entity_poly.entity_id
_entity_poly.type
_entity_poly.pdbx_seq_one_letter_code
_entity_poly.pdbx_strand_id
1 'polypeptide(L)'
;MAWRALVSSIMESALKSLDECIEGSVDCAELLVAAADALYSPLGMVDAGFGEARRLASKLASLVAAALYYKLIASKGEEEAKELLTKIHEALREAVGREPGELAEKILREAGVTIPVSYAPEPREAIIKSIADYLGYGREHRGRRRRQPRKPDPLRDMRRILRELGRRNPMLAYTLSTTISRLLGVSL
;
A
#
# COMPACT_ATOMS: atom_id res chain seq x y z
N MET A 1 -9.08 20.80 2.50
CA MET A 1 -9.87 19.80 3.28
C MET A 1 -10.42 18.69 2.39
N ALA A 2 -10.97 18.99 1.20
CA ALA A 2 -11.54 18.00 0.28
C ALA A 2 -10.61 16.85 -0.14
N TRP A 3 -9.33 17.12 -0.47
CA TRP A 3 -8.42 16.07 -0.96
C TRP A 3 -8.13 14.96 0.05
N ARG A 4 -8.13 15.25 1.37
CA ARG A 4 -7.90 14.23 2.41
C ARG A 4 -9.05 13.25 2.51
N ALA A 5 -10.29 13.75 2.37
CA ALA A 5 -11.48 12.91 2.34
C ALA A 5 -11.48 12.01 1.09
N LEU A 6 -11.12 12.56 -0.07
CA LEU A 6 -10.94 11.79 -1.30
C LEU A 6 -9.91 10.67 -1.13
N VAL A 7 -8.69 11.00 -0.66
CA VAL A 7 -7.64 10.01 -0.42
C VAL A 7 -8.06 8.95 0.60
N SER A 8 -8.79 9.35 1.66
CA SER A 8 -9.31 8.40 2.63
C SER A 8 -10.36 7.46 2.04
N SER A 9 -11.25 7.96 1.18
CA SER A 9 -12.26 7.15 0.48
C SER A 9 -11.59 6.13 -0.46
N ILE A 10 -10.60 6.59 -1.24
CA ILE A 10 -9.82 5.74 -2.15
C ILE A 10 -9.06 4.68 -1.36
N MET A 11 -8.43 5.04 -0.23
CA MET A 11 -7.78 4.07 0.66
C MET A 11 -8.78 3.04 1.18
N GLU A 12 -9.96 3.48 1.64
CA GLU A 12 -10.99 2.55 2.11
C GLU A 12 -11.40 1.56 1.01
N SER A 13 -11.62 2.05 -0.22
CA SER A 13 -11.95 1.19 -1.36
C SER A 13 -10.84 0.19 -1.66
N ALA A 14 -9.59 0.66 -1.77
CA ALA A 14 -8.43 -0.19 -2.02
C ALA A 14 -8.25 -1.28 -0.94
N LEU A 15 -8.48 -0.95 0.34
CA LEU A 15 -8.38 -1.91 1.45
C LEU A 15 -9.51 -2.95 1.45
N LYS A 16 -10.71 -2.58 0.98
CA LYS A 16 -11.82 -3.53 0.78
C LYS A 16 -11.54 -4.48 -0.38
N SER A 17 -11.01 -3.96 -1.50
CA SER A 17 -10.65 -4.79 -2.65
C SER A 17 -9.55 -5.81 -2.34
N LEU A 18 -8.79 -5.67 -1.24
CA LEU A 18 -7.84 -6.71 -0.81
C LEU A 18 -8.51 -8.06 -0.55
N ASP A 19 -9.78 -8.08 -0.16
CA ASP A 19 -10.51 -9.33 0.06
C ASP A 19 -10.73 -10.08 -1.27
N GLU A 20 -10.98 -9.36 -2.37
CA GLU A 20 -11.09 -9.93 -3.73
C GLU A 20 -9.80 -10.66 -4.15
N CYS A 21 -8.64 -10.17 -3.73
CA CYS A 21 -7.34 -10.78 -3.98
C CYS A 21 -7.11 -12.02 -3.12
N ILE A 22 -7.51 -12.00 -1.85
CA ILE A 22 -7.34 -13.14 -0.93
C ILE A 22 -8.27 -14.30 -1.32
N GLU A 23 -9.48 -13.98 -1.78
CA GLU A 23 -10.44 -14.94 -2.32
C GLU A 23 -10.06 -15.46 -3.73
N GLY A 24 -9.10 -14.80 -4.40
CA GLY A 24 -8.56 -15.22 -5.69
C GLY A 24 -9.36 -14.77 -6.92
N SER A 25 -10.30 -13.84 -6.75
CA SER A 25 -11.08 -13.26 -7.86
C SER A 25 -10.31 -12.20 -8.67
N VAL A 26 -9.28 -11.60 -8.08
CA VAL A 26 -8.41 -10.59 -8.71
C VAL A 26 -6.95 -10.90 -8.40
N ASP A 27 -6.05 -10.68 -9.36
CA ASP A 27 -4.62 -10.82 -9.10
C ASP A 27 -4.13 -9.78 -8.09
N CYS A 28 -3.44 -10.24 -7.04
CA CYS A 28 -2.98 -9.39 -5.96
C CYS A 28 -1.92 -8.37 -6.38
N ALA A 29 -1.07 -8.69 -7.37
CA ALA A 29 -0.07 -7.76 -7.86
C ALA A 29 -0.73 -6.65 -8.70
N GLU A 30 -1.66 -7.01 -9.57
CA GLU A 30 -2.47 -6.05 -10.33
C GLU A 30 -3.28 -5.13 -9.40
N LEU A 31 -3.89 -5.70 -8.35
CA LEU A 31 -4.62 -4.91 -7.35
C LEU A 31 -3.72 -3.91 -6.62
N LEU A 32 -2.52 -4.33 -6.22
CA LEU A 32 -1.57 -3.44 -5.54
C LEU A 32 -1.10 -2.30 -6.46
N VAL A 33 -0.87 -2.58 -7.74
CA VAL A 33 -0.55 -1.57 -8.75
C VAL A 33 -1.71 -0.59 -8.91
N ALA A 34 -2.93 -1.11 -9.10
CA ALA A 34 -4.12 -0.30 -9.25
C ALA A 34 -4.40 0.57 -8.03
N ALA A 35 -4.20 0.04 -6.83
CA ALA A 35 -4.33 0.80 -5.59
C ALA A 35 -3.30 1.95 -5.53
N ALA A 36 -2.05 1.71 -5.93
CA ALA A 36 -1.03 2.75 -5.98
C ALA A 36 -1.40 3.87 -6.97
N ASP A 37 -1.88 3.52 -8.16
CA ASP A 37 -2.29 4.48 -9.18
C ASP A 37 -3.53 5.27 -8.75
N ALA A 38 -4.54 4.60 -8.20
CA ALA A 38 -5.74 5.25 -7.67
C ALA A 38 -5.40 6.23 -6.53
N LEU A 39 -4.50 5.84 -5.61
CA LEU A 39 -4.05 6.70 -4.52
C LEU A 39 -3.21 7.89 -4.99
N TYR A 40 -2.48 7.74 -6.10
CA TYR A 40 -1.72 8.83 -6.70
C TYR A 40 -2.59 9.77 -7.54
N SER A 41 -3.64 9.26 -8.19
CA SER A 41 -4.51 10.01 -9.11
C SER A 41 -4.97 11.39 -8.60
N PRO A 42 -5.57 11.54 -7.39
CA PRO A 42 -5.99 12.85 -6.90
C PRO A 42 -4.81 13.76 -6.54
N LEU A 43 -3.62 13.19 -6.30
CA LEU A 43 -2.40 13.92 -5.97
C LEU A 43 -1.63 14.35 -7.23
N GLY A 44 -1.67 13.55 -8.30
CA GLY A 44 -1.03 13.84 -9.58
C GLY A 44 -1.58 15.11 -10.24
N MET A 45 -2.88 15.39 -10.06
CA MET A 45 -3.50 16.63 -10.55
C MET A 45 -2.93 17.90 -9.92
N VAL A 46 -2.32 17.79 -8.74
CA VAL A 46 -1.73 18.90 -7.96
C VAL A 46 -0.23 18.72 -7.74
N ASP A 47 0.40 17.74 -8.39
CA ASP A 47 1.84 17.51 -8.28
C ASP A 47 2.58 18.58 -9.05
N ALA A 48 3.06 19.60 -8.35
CA ALA A 48 3.88 20.67 -8.92
C ALA A 48 5.33 20.22 -9.20
N GLY A 49 5.64 18.91 -9.14
CA GLY A 49 6.95 18.34 -9.47
C GLY A 49 7.95 18.34 -8.30
N PHE A 50 7.54 18.79 -7.11
CA PHE A 50 8.39 18.78 -5.91
C PHE A 50 8.48 17.40 -5.23
N GLY A 51 7.79 16.38 -5.76
CA GLY A 51 7.86 14.99 -5.29
C GLY A 51 7.11 14.69 -3.99
N GLU A 52 6.50 15.68 -3.34
CA GLU A 52 5.74 15.47 -2.09
C GLU A 52 4.47 14.63 -2.34
N ALA A 53 3.79 14.84 -3.47
CA ALA A 53 2.63 14.05 -3.89
C ALA A 53 3.01 12.57 -4.07
N ARG A 54 4.09 12.31 -4.80
CA ARG A 54 4.63 10.95 -5.02
C ARG A 54 5.04 10.31 -3.70
N ARG A 55 5.74 11.05 -2.83
CA ARG A 55 6.14 10.57 -1.50
C ARG A 55 4.94 10.22 -0.62
N LEU A 56 3.87 11.01 -0.67
CA LEU A 56 2.64 10.72 0.05
C LEU A 56 1.97 9.46 -0.51
N ALA A 57 1.82 9.37 -1.84
CA ALA A 57 1.27 8.20 -2.51
C ALA A 57 2.07 6.92 -2.20
N SER A 58 3.41 6.97 -2.20
CA SER A 58 4.26 5.85 -1.77
C SER A 58 3.97 5.38 -0.35
N LYS A 59 3.75 6.31 0.59
CA LYS A 59 3.39 5.94 1.98
C LYS A 59 2.02 5.27 2.05
N LEU A 60 1.06 5.78 1.28
CA LEU A 60 -0.30 5.21 1.22
C LEU A 60 -0.27 3.81 0.58
N ALA A 61 0.45 3.66 -0.53
CA ALA A 61 0.65 2.37 -1.19
C ALA A 61 1.33 1.34 -0.26
N SER A 62 2.36 1.75 0.49
CA SER A 62 2.97 0.87 1.52
C SER A 62 2.00 0.50 2.66
N LEU A 63 1.02 1.35 3.00
CA LEU A 63 -0.02 0.98 3.97
C LEU A 63 -0.93 -0.12 3.43
N VAL A 64 -1.36 0.00 2.17
CA VAL A 64 -2.18 -1.03 1.50
C VAL A 64 -1.42 -2.36 1.46
N ALA A 65 -0.14 -2.31 1.09
CA ALA A 65 0.71 -3.50 1.06
C ALA A 65 0.84 -4.14 2.46
N ALA A 66 1.12 -3.36 3.49
CA ALA A 66 1.20 -3.87 4.86
C ALA A 66 -0.14 -4.44 5.36
N ALA A 67 -1.27 -3.86 4.95
CA ALA A 67 -2.60 -4.38 5.25
C ALA A 67 -2.86 -5.72 4.55
N LEU A 68 -2.44 -5.87 3.29
CA LEU A 68 -2.51 -7.15 2.58
C LEU A 68 -1.70 -8.23 3.32
N TYR A 69 -0.48 -7.91 3.76
CA TYR A 69 0.35 -8.89 4.48
C TYR A 69 -0.33 -9.32 5.77
N TYR A 70 -0.89 -8.36 6.51
CA TYR A 70 -1.62 -8.64 7.73
C TYR A 70 -2.79 -9.61 7.46
N LYS A 71 -3.61 -9.32 6.45
CA LYS A 71 -4.76 -10.18 6.10
C LYS A 71 -4.31 -11.56 5.63
N LEU A 72 -3.26 -11.67 4.80
CA LEU A 72 -2.72 -12.96 4.34
C LEU A 72 -2.20 -13.82 5.48
N ILE A 73 -1.46 -13.24 6.43
CA ILE A 73 -0.97 -13.97 7.61
C ILE A 73 -2.13 -14.43 8.47
N ALA A 74 -3.15 -13.58 8.66
CA ALA A 74 -4.32 -13.90 9.46
C ALA A 74 -5.17 -15.03 8.84
N SER A 75 -5.25 -15.12 7.51
CA SER A 75 -6.08 -16.11 6.81
C SER A 75 -5.36 -17.42 6.50
N LYS A 76 -4.08 -17.37 6.10
CA LYS A 76 -3.32 -18.51 5.56
C LYS A 76 -2.11 -18.91 6.41
N GLY A 77 -1.79 -18.13 7.44
CA GLY A 77 -0.59 -18.33 8.24
C GLY A 77 0.67 -17.75 7.58
N GLU A 78 1.75 -17.66 8.36
CA GLU A 78 2.94 -16.88 7.96
C GLU A 78 3.73 -17.49 6.80
N GLU A 79 3.81 -18.81 6.73
CA GLU A 79 4.62 -19.51 5.72
C GLU A 79 3.98 -19.42 4.33
N GLU A 80 2.70 -19.79 4.22
CA GLU A 80 1.93 -19.64 2.98
C GLU A 80 1.84 -18.18 2.54
N ALA A 81 1.69 -17.24 3.48
CA ALA A 81 1.71 -15.82 3.17
C ALA A 81 3.05 -15.37 2.54
N LYS A 82 4.19 -15.90 3.00
CA LYS A 82 5.51 -15.57 2.42
C LYS A 82 5.66 -16.10 1.00
N GLU A 83 5.16 -17.31 0.72
CA GLU A 83 5.18 -17.87 -0.62
C GLU A 83 4.34 -17.04 -1.60
N LEU A 84 3.12 -16.67 -1.19
CA LEU A 84 2.26 -15.79 -1.99
C LEU A 84 2.90 -14.43 -2.20
N LEU A 85 3.51 -13.85 -1.17
CA LEU A 85 4.20 -12.57 -1.29
C LEU A 85 5.42 -12.63 -2.21
N THR A 86 6.09 -13.79 -2.29
CA THR A 86 7.18 -13.99 -3.24
C THR A 86 6.66 -13.94 -4.68
N LYS A 87 5.56 -14.64 -4.97
CA LYS A 87 4.90 -14.61 -6.28
C LYS A 87 4.41 -13.21 -6.64
N ILE A 88 3.77 -12.51 -5.69
CA ILE A 88 3.31 -11.13 -5.87
C ILE A 88 4.50 -10.20 -6.16
N HIS A 89 5.62 -10.35 -5.45
CA HIS A 89 6.81 -9.54 -5.66
C HIS A 89 7.40 -9.69 -7.06
N GLU A 90 7.45 -10.92 -7.58
CA GLU A 90 7.91 -11.19 -8.94
C GLU A 90 6.97 -10.57 -9.99
N ALA A 91 5.66 -10.81 -9.86
CA ALA A 91 4.65 -10.23 -10.76
C ALA A 91 4.67 -8.68 -10.74
N LEU A 92 4.84 -8.08 -9.57
CA LEU A 92 4.91 -6.61 -9.44
C LEU A 92 6.10 -6.01 -10.18
N ARG A 93 7.26 -6.67 -10.19
CA ARG A 93 8.45 -6.17 -10.91
C ARG A 93 8.20 -6.01 -12.41
N GLU A 94 7.41 -6.91 -12.98
CA GLU A 94 7.00 -6.82 -14.39
C GLU A 94 5.90 -5.78 -14.63
N ALA A 95 5.15 -5.44 -13.58
CA ALA A 95 4.02 -4.52 -13.66
C ALA A 95 4.39 -3.05 -13.41
N VAL A 96 5.57 -2.73 -12.85
CA VAL A 96 5.97 -1.35 -12.52
C VAL A 96 5.85 -0.41 -13.72
N GLY A 97 6.29 -0.83 -14.91
CA GLY A 97 6.32 0.00 -16.11
C GLY A 97 5.05 -0.06 -16.97
N ARG A 98 4.00 -0.77 -16.54
CA ARG A 98 2.77 -0.92 -17.33
C ARG A 98 1.89 0.33 -17.20
N GLU A 99 1.10 0.63 -18.22
CA GLU A 99 0.07 1.67 -18.10
C GLU A 99 -0.95 1.31 -17.01
N PRO A 100 -1.61 2.29 -16.37
CA PRO A 100 -2.64 2.03 -15.38
C PRO A 100 -3.78 1.17 -15.97
N GLY A 101 -4.17 0.11 -15.26
CA GLY A 101 -5.24 -0.78 -15.68
C GLY A 101 -6.64 -0.30 -15.28
N GLU A 102 -7.66 -0.91 -15.87
CA GLU A 102 -9.09 -0.65 -15.59
C GLU A 102 -9.46 -0.82 -14.10
N LEU A 103 -8.70 -1.66 -13.38
CA LEU A 103 -8.90 -1.87 -11.95
C LEU A 103 -8.67 -0.59 -11.11
N ALA A 104 -7.77 0.30 -11.55
CA ALA A 104 -7.56 1.57 -10.88
C ALA A 104 -8.78 2.49 -11.04
N GLU A 105 -9.43 2.47 -12.21
CA GLU A 105 -10.69 3.17 -12.43
C GLU A 105 -11.80 2.60 -11.55
N LYS A 106 -11.89 1.26 -11.42
CA LYS A 106 -12.86 0.60 -10.52
C LYS A 106 -12.72 1.13 -9.09
N ILE A 107 -11.49 1.15 -8.55
CA ILE A 107 -11.22 1.66 -7.20
C ILE A 107 -11.63 3.14 -7.05
N LEU A 108 -11.33 3.99 -8.04
CA LEU A 108 -11.73 5.39 -8.01
C LEU A 108 -13.26 5.55 -8.04
N ARG A 109 -13.96 4.81 -8.89
CA ARG A 109 -15.42 4.87 -9.02
C ARG A 109 -16.12 4.39 -7.74
N GLU A 110 -15.66 3.31 -7.14
CA GLU A 110 -16.18 2.80 -5.86
C GLU A 110 -15.95 3.79 -4.70
N ALA A 111 -14.85 4.55 -4.76
CA ALA A 111 -14.58 5.65 -3.84
C ALA A 111 -15.41 6.92 -4.12
N GLY A 112 -16.28 6.92 -5.14
CA GLY A 112 -17.11 8.05 -5.56
C GLY A 112 -16.33 9.14 -6.29
N VAL A 113 -15.18 8.81 -6.90
CA VAL A 113 -14.27 9.77 -7.53
C VAL A 113 -14.30 9.62 -9.05
N THR A 114 -14.56 10.72 -9.75
CA THR A 114 -14.62 10.79 -11.22
C THR A 114 -13.44 11.60 -11.76
N ILE A 115 -12.22 11.11 -11.57
CA ILE A 115 -11.00 11.70 -12.12
C ILE A 115 -10.29 10.67 -13.01
N PRO A 116 -9.52 11.11 -14.03
CA PRO A 116 -8.70 10.18 -14.80
C PRO A 116 -7.63 9.55 -13.91
N VAL A 117 -7.32 8.28 -14.18
CA VAL A 117 -6.23 7.59 -13.49
C VAL A 117 -4.91 8.23 -13.88
N SER A 118 -4.10 8.57 -12.89
CA SER A 118 -2.72 9.01 -13.09
C SER A 118 -1.77 8.01 -12.45
N TYR A 119 -0.59 7.88 -13.04
CA TYR A 119 0.45 6.98 -12.55
C TYR A 119 1.76 7.69 -12.25
N ALA A 120 2.46 7.15 -11.25
CA ALA A 120 3.85 7.43 -10.95
C ALA A 120 4.55 6.11 -10.56
N PRO A 121 5.81 5.89 -11.00
CA PRO A 121 6.56 4.68 -10.64
C PRO A 121 6.82 4.56 -9.14
N GLU A 122 7.02 5.68 -8.43
CA GLU A 122 7.50 5.68 -7.05
C GLU A 122 6.51 5.05 -6.05
N PRO A 123 5.18 5.22 -6.17
CA PRO A 123 4.21 4.46 -5.39
C PRO A 123 4.27 2.94 -5.62
N ARG A 124 4.44 2.49 -6.87
CA ARG A 124 4.55 1.06 -7.21
C ARG A 124 5.86 0.47 -6.69
N GLU A 125 6.97 1.18 -6.87
CA GLU A 125 8.28 0.79 -6.31
C GLU A 125 8.26 0.71 -4.78
N ALA A 126 7.50 1.58 -4.11
CA ALA A 126 7.36 1.54 -2.66
C ALA A 126 6.65 0.26 -2.16
N ILE A 127 5.72 -0.29 -2.94
CA ILE A 127 5.10 -1.59 -2.64
C ILE A 127 6.13 -2.70 -2.80
N ILE A 128 6.85 -2.73 -3.93
CA ILE A 128 7.90 -3.74 -4.18
C ILE A 128 8.94 -3.73 -3.07
N LYS A 129 9.39 -2.54 -2.66
CA LYS A 129 10.32 -2.39 -1.56
C LYS A 129 9.73 -2.88 -0.23
N SER A 130 8.46 -2.56 0.04
CA SER A 130 7.75 -3.04 1.23
C SER A 130 7.69 -4.58 1.29
N ILE A 131 7.40 -5.24 0.16
CA ILE A 131 7.38 -6.71 0.10
C ILE A 131 8.79 -7.26 0.27
N ALA A 132 9.78 -6.71 -0.43
CA ALA A 132 11.17 -7.11 -0.31
C ALA A 132 11.70 -6.99 1.13
N ASP A 133 11.40 -5.88 1.82
CA ASP A 133 11.82 -5.63 3.21
C ASP A 133 11.19 -6.64 4.19
N TYR A 134 9.94 -7.07 3.91
CA TYR A 134 9.22 -8.10 4.66
C TYR A 134 9.80 -9.50 4.40
N LEU A 135 10.02 -9.87 3.13
CA LEU A 135 10.65 -11.13 2.74
C LEU A 135 12.13 -11.21 3.14
N GLY A 136 12.75 -10.08 3.50
CA GLY A 136 14.15 -9.99 3.89
C GLY A 136 15.13 -9.89 2.71
N TYR A 137 14.63 -9.65 1.50
CA TYR A 137 15.45 -9.42 0.31
C TYR A 137 16.28 -8.13 0.47
N GLY A 138 17.54 -8.16 0.03
CA GLY A 138 18.43 -6.98 0.05
C GLY A 138 19.01 -6.61 1.42
N ARG A 139 18.79 -7.41 2.48
CA ARG A 139 19.54 -7.28 3.74
C ARG A 139 20.94 -7.88 3.63
N GLU A 140 21.73 -7.41 2.66
CA GLU A 140 23.18 -7.59 2.73
C GLU A 140 23.65 -7.03 4.07
N HIS A 141 24.30 -7.90 4.84
CA HIS A 141 24.79 -7.62 6.17
C HIS A 141 25.86 -6.51 6.15
N ARG A 142 25.43 -5.24 6.10
CA ARG A 142 26.31 -4.09 6.37
C ARG A 142 26.63 -4.05 7.87
N GLY A 143 27.52 -4.94 8.30
CA GLY A 143 28.55 -4.75 9.33
C GLY A 143 28.17 -4.15 10.70
N ARG A 144 26.91 -4.02 11.08
CA ARG A 144 26.51 -3.38 12.34
C ARG A 144 25.84 -4.37 13.29
N ARG A 145 26.62 -4.77 14.30
CA ARG A 145 26.26 -5.39 15.59
C ARG A 145 24.89 -6.08 15.61
N ARG A 146 24.94 -7.42 15.59
CA ARG A 146 23.90 -8.40 15.93
C ARG A 146 22.79 -7.85 16.83
N ARG A 147 21.82 -7.13 16.26
CA ARG A 147 20.45 -7.16 16.75
C ARG A 147 19.84 -8.32 15.99
N GLN A 148 19.30 -9.31 16.70
CA GLN A 148 18.47 -10.34 16.08
C GLN A 148 17.54 -9.65 15.07
N PRO A 149 17.47 -10.12 13.81
CA PRO A 149 16.56 -9.53 12.85
C PRO A 149 15.17 -9.57 13.47
N ARG A 150 14.62 -8.39 13.80
CA ARG A 150 13.27 -8.31 14.34
C ARG A 150 12.36 -8.93 13.30
N LYS A 151 11.55 -9.90 13.73
CA LYS A 151 10.52 -10.51 12.90
C LYS A 151 9.70 -9.37 12.26
N PRO A 152 9.57 -9.34 10.93
CA PRO A 152 8.78 -8.32 10.27
C PRO A 152 7.33 -8.43 10.77
N ASP A 153 6.76 -7.31 11.18
CA ASP A 153 5.44 -7.23 11.81
C ASP A 153 4.62 -6.17 11.05
N PRO A 154 3.63 -6.60 10.23
CA PRO A 154 2.85 -5.68 9.41
C PRO A 154 2.12 -4.60 10.21
N LEU A 155 1.66 -4.92 11.43
CA LEU A 155 1.02 -3.92 12.30
C LEU A 155 2.02 -2.86 12.74
N ARG A 156 3.23 -3.28 13.10
CA ARG A 156 4.30 -2.36 13.46
C ARG A 156 4.69 -1.45 12.30
N ASP A 157 4.71 -1.98 11.08
CA ASP A 157 4.99 -1.19 9.87
C ASP A 157 3.87 -0.20 9.56
N MET A 158 2.59 -0.61 9.65
CA MET A 158 1.47 0.32 9.54
C MET A 158 1.56 1.45 10.58
N ARG A 159 1.79 1.12 11.86
CA ARG A 159 1.97 2.13 12.92
C ARG A 159 3.16 3.05 12.65
N ARG A 160 4.24 2.54 12.08
CA ARG A 160 5.42 3.34 11.71
C ARG A 160 5.06 4.31 10.60
N ILE A 161 4.42 3.84 9.53
CA ILE A 161 4.04 4.67 8.39
C ILE A 161 3.03 5.73 8.81
N LEU A 162 2.01 5.37 9.61
CA LEU A 162 1.02 6.31 10.16
C LEU A 162 1.67 7.38 11.05
N ARG A 163 2.64 7.02 11.90
CA ARG A 163 3.40 7.99 12.69
C ARG A 163 4.22 8.94 11.81
N GLU A 164 4.90 8.42 10.80
CA GLU A 164 5.65 9.25 9.87
C GLU A 164 4.73 10.18 9.05
N LEU A 165 3.55 9.70 8.66
CA LEU A 165 2.53 10.48 7.97
C LEU A 165 1.95 11.56 8.90
N GLY A 166 1.71 11.22 10.18
CA GLY A 166 1.16 12.14 11.19
C GLY A 166 2.06 13.32 11.53
N ARG A 167 3.38 13.19 11.34
CA ARG A 167 4.32 14.32 11.48
C ARG A 167 4.10 15.42 10.44
N ARG A 168 3.54 15.08 9.28
CA ARG A 168 3.29 16.03 8.17
C ARG A 168 1.81 16.31 7.97
N ASN A 169 0.96 15.31 8.16
CA ASN A 169 -0.48 15.34 7.95
C ASN A 169 -1.20 14.61 9.11
N PRO A 170 -1.28 15.22 10.30
CA PRO A 170 -1.85 14.58 11.50
C PRO A 170 -3.30 14.15 11.31
N MET A 171 -4.13 15.00 10.68
CA MET A 171 -5.53 14.69 10.44
C MET A 171 -5.71 13.50 9.49
N LEU A 172 -4.92 13.44 8.41
CA LEU A 172 -4.96 12.30 7.48
C LEU A 172 -4.50 11.02 8.19
N ALA A 173 -3.43 11.07 8.98
CA ALA A 173 -2.96 9.91 9.73
C ALA A 173 -4.01 9.38 10.70
N TYR A 174 -4.73 10.27 11.39
CA TYR A 174 -5.81 9.88 12.28
C TYR A 174 -6.97 9.21 11.53
N THR A 175 -7.45 9.81 10.44
CA THR A 175 -8.53 9.22 9.62
C THR A 175 -8.10 7.87 9.03
N LEU A 176 -6.88 7.75 8.52
CA LEU A 176 -6.39 6.48 8.00
C LEU A 176 -6.23 5.43 9.10
N SER A 177 -5.73 5.80 10.29
CA SER A 177 -5.61 4.87 11.42
C SER A 177 -6.98 4.30 11.80
N THR A 178 -7.98 5.17 11.98
CA THR A 178 -9.34 4.76 12.34
C THR A 178 -9.99 3.88 11.26
N THR A 179 -9.83 4.22 9.98
CA THR A 179 -10.34 3.41 8.85
C THR A 179 -9.67 2.04 8.81
N ILE A 180 -8.34 1.97 8.87
CA ILE A 180 -7.60 0.70 8.82
C ILE A 180 -7.96 -0.15 10.04
N SER A 181 -7.99 0.44 11.24
CA SER A 181 -8.39 -0.24 12.47
C SER A 181 -9.78 -0.86 12.37
N ARG A 182 -10.74 -0.13 11.80
CA ARG A 182 -12.11 -0.64 11.58
C ARG A 182 -12.15 -1.80 10.59
N LEU A 183 -11.44 -1.69 9.46
CA LEU A 183 -11.47 -2.71 8.40
C LEU A 183 -10.70 -3.97 8.77
N LEU A 184 -9.61 -3.84 9.53
CA LEU A 184 -8.76 -4.96 9.91
C LEU A 184 -9.09 -5.53 11.30
N GLY A 185 -9.95 -4.87 12.08
CA GLY A 185 -10.29 -5.30 13.44
C GLY A 185 -9.14 -5.17 14.45
N VAL A 186 -8.26 -4.16 14.29
CA VAL A 186 -7.03 -3.98 15.08
C VAL A 186 -6.89 -2.56 15.64
N SER A 187 -6.06 -2.37 16.66
CA SER A 187 -5.69 -1.04 17.17
C SER A 187 -4.35 -0.56 16.60
N LEU A 188 -4.34 0.58 15.92
CA LEU A 188 -3.16 1.20 15.29
C LEU A 188 -2.78 2.55 15.90
#